data_AF-A0A0D6XCC1-F1
#
_entry.id   AF-A0A0D6XCC1-F1
#
_cell.length_a   1.000
_cell.length_b   1.000
_cell.length_c   1.000
_cell.angle_alpha   90.00
_cell.angle_beta   90.00
_cell.angle_gamma   90.00
#
_symmetry.space_group_name_H-M   'P 1'
#
loop_
_entity.id
_entity.type
_entity.pdbx_description
1 polymer ?
#
loop_
_entity_poly.entity_id
_entity_poly.type
_entity_poly.pdbx_seq_one_letter_code
_entity_poly.pdbx_strand_id
1 'polypeptide(L)'
;MYNVILNHAAGLFRVDRSTRPLRVALVQGPEGKPGPSSQPSLHPVLVEDGVAENQVQEQVRVWLKDRGWVLEQEAQGFSRGPDLVLVKGGRRLVVEVKGLPGKRYVRGPKKGQKKPTKPPLQMRHWFSSALVSLLRRRKDYPGALLALAFPYASTYRDLVKDTGWALDRLEVGVFWVHGDGRVEAPKGWEV
;
A
#
# COMPACT_ATOMS: atom_id res chain seq x y z
N MET A 1 24.97 12.31 39.59
CA MET A 1 26.05 11.53 38.95
C MET A 1 25.76 10.06 39.15
N TYR A 2 25.28 9.38 38.11
CA TYR A 2 25.18 7.92 38.08
C TYR A 2 25.77 7.47 36.74
N ASN A 3 26.89 6.76 36.82
CA ASN A 3 27.50 6.03 35.71
C ASN A 3 26.84 4.65 35.64
N VAL A 4 26.34 4.26 34.46
CA VAL A 4 26.19 2.85 34.09
C VAL A 4 26.82 2.66 32.72
N ILE A 5 27.70 1.67 32.67
CA ILE A 5 28.63 1.30 31.61
C ILE A 5 28.12 -0.02 30.98
N LEU A 6 28.37 -0.18 29.66
CA LEU A 6 28.35 -1.41 28.84
C LEU A 6 26.94 -1.99 28.50
N ASN A 7 26.66 -2.55 27.31
CA ASN A 7 27.50 -3.33 26.39
C ASN A 7 27.01 -3.21 24.94
N HIS A 8 27.95 -3.04 24.00
CA HIS A 8 27.76 -3.34 22.59
C HIS A 8 27.91 -4.85 22.37
N ALA A 9 26.92 -5.50 21.78
CA ALA A 9 27.06 -6.86 21.25
C ALA A 9 26.70 -6.85 19.75
N ALA A 10 27.74 -7.02 18.94
CA ALA A 10 27.64 -7.25 17.50
C ALA A 10 27.16 -8.69 17.25
N GLY A 11 25.97 -8.84 16.66
CA GLY A 11 25.44 -10.12 16.19
C GLY A 11 25.65 -10.27 14.68
N LEU A 12 26.66 -11.04 14.29
CA LEU A 12 26.85 -11.56 12.93
C LEU A 12 25.78 -12.63 12.65
N PHE A 13 24.82 -12.35 11.75
CA PHE A 13 23.91 -13.38 11.24
C PHE A 13 24.40 -13.91 9.88
N ARG A 14 24.86 -15.17 9.87
CA ARG A 14 25.08 -15.98 8.66
C ARG A 14 23.74 -16.36 8.06
N VAL A 15 23.59 -16.18 6.75
CA VAL A 15 22.43 -16.65 5.96
C VAL A 15 22.81 -17.95 5.28
N ASP A 16 22.19 -19.05 5.69
CA ASP A 16 22.19 -20.31 4.94
C ASP A 16 21.20 -20.19 3.76
N ARG A 17 21.66 -20.50 2.55
CA ARG A 17 20.86 -20.51 1.32
C ARG A 17 20.81 -21.93 0.78
N SER A 18 19.80 -22.68 1.20
CA SER A 18 19.46 -23.97 0.60
C SER A 18 17.95 -24.08 0.41
N THR A 19 17.48 -23.81 -0.81
CA THR A 19 16.22 -24.40 -1.32
C THR A 19 16.34 -24.71 -2.81
N ARG A 20 16.14 -26.00 -3.12
CA ARG A 20 16.10 -26.61 -4.45
C ARG A 20 14.76 -26.32 -5.13
N PRO A 21 14.67 -26.28 -6.48
CA PRO A 21 13.41 -26.05 -7.18
C PRO A 21 12.53 -27.32 -7.22
N LEU A 22 11.23 -27.15 -6.94
CA LEU A 22 10.19 -28.18 -7.15
C LEU A 22 9.68 -28.11 -8.60
N ARG A 23 9.73 -29.25 -9.31
CA ARG A 23 9.04 -29.49 -10.58
C ARG A 23 7.57 -29.86 -10.29
N VAL A 24 6.62 -29.26 -11.00
CA VAL A 24 5.22 -29.71 -11.03
C VAL A 24 4.95 -30.36 -12.39
N ALA A 25 4.46 -31.60 -12.34
CA ALA A 25 4.10 -32.41 -13.49
C ALA A 25 2.69 -32.05 -14.00
N LEU A 26 2.56 -32.00 -15.33
CA LEU A 26 1.32 -31.81 -16.07
C LEU A 26 0.54 -33.15 -16.13
N VAL A 27 -0.74 -33.15 -15.75
CA VAL A 27 -1.68 -34.27 -16.01
C VAL A 27 -2.87 -33.71 -16.77
N GLN A 28 -3.24 -34.37 -17.87
CA GLN A 28 -4.36 -34.03 -18.75
C GLN A 28 -5.53 -35.02 -18.60
N GLY A 29 -6.76 -34.48 -18.69
CA GLY A 29 -7.98 -35.13 -19.21
C GLY A 29 -9.11 -35.40 -18.19
N PRO A 30 -10.39 -35.56 -18.61
CA PRO A 30 -11.06 -35.08 -19.83
C PRO A 30 -12.36 -34.27 -19.56
N GLU A 31 -13.00 -33.87 -20.66
CA GLU A 31 -14.07 -32.88 -20.85
C GLU A 31 -15.43 -33.18 -20.20
N GLY A 32 -16.08 -32.14 -19.66
CA GLY A 32 -17.50 -32.12 -19.31
C GLY A 32 -18.07 -30.70 -19.42
N LYS A 33 -19.07 -30.50 -20.29
CA LYS A 33 -19.72 -29.20 -20.56
C LYS A 33 -20.54 -28.68 -19.38
N PRO A 34 -20.49 -27.37 -19.04
CA PRO A 34 -21.53 -26.71 -18.26
C PRO A 34 -22.39 -25.74 -19.11
N GLY A 35 -23.69 -25.68 -18.79
CA GLY A 35 -24.67 -24.72 -19.33
C GLY A 35 -24.52 -23.31 -18.75
N PRO A 36 -25.30 -22.32 -19.22
CA PRO A 36 -25.01 -20.90 -18.99
C PRO A 36 -25.45 -20.47 -17.58
N SER A 37 -24.52 -20.47 -16.64
CA SER A 37 -24.64 -19.71 -15.39
C SER A 37 -24.15 -18.29 -15.62
N SER A 38 -25.07 -17.32 -15.61
CA SER A 38 -24.80 -15.89 -15.69
C SER A 38 -23.97 -15.43 -14.49
N GLN A 39 -22.64 -15.43 -14.64
CA GLN A 39 -21.73 -14.71 -13.75
C GLN A 39 -21.46 -13.33 -14.34
N PRO A 40 -21.49 -12.24 -13.55
CA PRO A 40 -21.02 -10.96 -14.05
C PRO A 40 -19.53 -11.07 -14.35
N SER A 41 -19.18 -10.90 -15.62
CA SER A 41 -17.81 -10.90 -16.11
C SER A 41 -17.01 -9.78 -15.43
N LEU A 42 -16.22 -10.13 -14.41
CA LEU A 42 -15.12 -9.31 -13.93
C LEU A 42 -14.01 -9.36 -14.97
N HIS A 43 -14.20 -8.64 -16.08
CA HIS A 43 -13.07 -8.28 -16.92
C HIS A 43 -12.17 -7.36 -16.08
N PRO A 44 -10.88 -7.69 -15.89
CA PRO A 44 -9.93 -6.65 -15.55
C PRO A 44 -9.86 -5.76 -16.78
N VAL A 45 -10.55 -4.63 -16.73
CA VAL A 45 -10.19 -3.50 -17.57
C VAL A 45 -8.74 -3.23 -17.21
N LEU A 46 -7.83 -3.67 -18.07
CA LEU A 46 -6.43 -3.28 -18.02
C LEU A 46 -6.45 -1.76 -18.18
N VAL A 47 -6.46 -1.05 -17.05
CA VAL A 47 -6.40 0.40 -17.07
C VAL A 47 -4.99 0.72 -17.53
N GLU A 48 -4.85 1.06 -18.82
CA GLU A 48 -3.58 1.46 -19.44
C GLU A 48 -2.95 2.72 -18.78
N ASP A 49 -3.65 3.33 -17.84
CA ASP A 49 -3.13 4.32 -16.91
C ASP A 49 -3.14 3.73 -15.49
N GLY A 50 -1.95 3.52 -14.91
CA GLY A 50 -1.77 2.70 -13.71
C GLY A 50 -2.58 3.09 -12.47
N VAL A 51 -2.53 2.24 -11.45
CA VAL A 51 -3.42 2.22 -10.26
C VAL A 51 -3.68 3.61 -9.67
N ALA A 52 -4.95 4.04 -9.75
CA ALA A 52 -5.44 5.32 -9.24
C ALA A 52 -5.64 5.31 -7.71
N GLU A 53 -5.71 6.49 -7.09
CA GLU A 53 -5.79 6.64 -5.62
C GLU A 53 -7.00 5.92 -5.02
N ASN A 54 -8.18 6.09 -5.61
CA ASN A 54 -9.40 5.41 -5.18
C ASN A 54 -9.30 3.88 -5.29
N GLN A 55 -8.58 3.37 -6.30
CA GLN A 55 -8.34 1.95 -6.45
C GLN A 55 -7.38 1.44 -5.37
N VAL A 56 -6.31 2.17 -5.04
CA VAL A 56 -5.42 1.81 -3.93
C VAL A 56 -6.20 1.78 -2.61
N GLN A 57 -7.00 2.81 -2.34
CA GLN A 57 -7.82 2.91 -1.12
C GLN A 57 -8.78 1.72 -1.01
N GLU A 58 -9.52 1.43 -2.07
CA GLU A 58 -10.48 0.34 -2.11
C GLU A 58 -9.82 -1.01 -1.85
N GLN A 59 -8.70 -1.30 -2.52
CA GLN A 59 -8.02 -2.59 -2.36
C GLN A 59 -7.47 -2.78 -0.94
N VAL A 60 -6.89 -1.74 -0.35
CA VAL A 60 -6.43 -1.80 1.04
C VAL A 60 -7.60 -1.98 2.01
N ARG A 61 -8.71 -1.26 1.78
CA ARG A 61 -9.93 -1.35 2.60
C ARG A 61 -10.50 -2.78 2.58
N VAL A 62 -10.69 -3.36 1.40
CA VAL A 62 -11.21 -4.74 1.24
C VAL A 62 -10.27 -5.73 1.90
N TRP A 63 -8.97 -5.65 1.60
CA TRP A 63 -7.97 -6.59 2.13
C TRP A 63 -7.90 -6.58 3.66
N LEU A 64 -8.04 -5.41 4.28
CA LEU A 64 -8.09 -5.26 5.74
C LEU A 64 -9.40 -5.79 6.34
N LYS A 65 -10.54 -5.50 5.70
CA LYS A 65 -11.84 -6.02 6.14
C LYS A 65 -11.89 -7.54 6.15
N ASP A 66 -11.32 -8.18 5.12
CA ASP A 66 -11.21 -9.64 5.04
C ASP A 66 -10.35 -10.24 6.17
N ARG A 67 -9.56 -9.40 6.87
CA ARG A 67 -8.73 -9.76 8.03
C ARG A 67 -9.33 -9.30 9.36
N GLY A 68 -10.62 -8.97 9.37
CA GLY A 68 -11.35 -8.63 10.58
C GLY A 68 -11.14 -7.20 11.08
N TRP A 69 -10.57 -6.31 10.25
CA TRP A 69 -10.58 -4.88 10.54
C TRP A 69 -11.95 -4.29 10.23
N VAL A 70 -12.45 -3.44 11.12
CA VAL A 70 -13.72 -2.75 10.96
C VAL A 70 -13.45 -1.30 10.55
N LEU A 71 -14.13 -0.82 9.51
CA LEU A 71 -14.00 0.56 9.05
C LEU A 71 -14.67 1.52 10.04
N GLU A 72 -13.91 2.51 10.53
CA GLU A 72 -14.41 3.58 11.41
C GLU A 72 -14.58 4.89 10.62
N GLN A 73 -13.63 5.21 9.72
CA GLN A 73 -13.66 6.41 8.89
C GLN A 73 -13.11 6.13 7.49
N GLU A 74 -13.72 6.76 6.50
CA GLU A 74 -13.24 6.78 5.11
C GLU A 74 -13.38 8.19 4.55
N ALA A 75 -12.30 8.71 3.97
CA ALA A 75 -12.35 9.96 3.23
C ALA A 75 -12.86 9.72 1.80
N GLN A 76 -13.73 10.61 1.33
CA GLN A 76 -14.19 10.65 -0.05
C GLN A 76 -14.11 12.07 -0.61
N GLY A 77 -13.54 12.21 -1.80
CA GLY A 77 -13.48 13.48 -2.52
C GLY A 77 -12.66 14.55 -1.79
N PHE A 78 -13.32 15.58 -1.28
CA PHE A 78 -12.68 16.74 -0.62
C PHE A 78 -12.79 16.69 0.91
N SER A 79 -13.22 15.58 1.49
CA SER A 79 -13.30 15.41 2.94
C SER A 79 -11.94 15.59 3.60
N ARG A 80 -11.92 16.23 4.77
CA ARG A 80 -10.71 16.36 5.60
C ARG A 80 -10.59 15.17 6.53
N GLY A 81 -9.39 14.62 6.65
CA GLY A 81 -9.12 13.50 7.56
C GLY A 81 -8.07 12.56 6.95
N PRO A 82 -7.69 11.49 7.66
CA PRO A 82 -6.99 10.37 7.04
C PRO A 82 -7.86 9.70 5.98
N ASP A 83 -7.23 9.05 5.00
CA ASP A 83 -7.98 8.38 3.92
C ASP A 83 -8.77 7.18 4.46
N LEU A 84 -8.17 6.40 5.36
CA LEU A 84 -8.86 5.34 6.10
C LEU A 84 -8.50 5.36 7.58
N VAL A 85 -9.50 5.07 8.43
CA VAL A 85 -9.30 4.66 9.82
C VAL A 85 -10.06 3.36 10.03
N LEU A 86 -9.35 2.33 10.48
CA LEU A 86 -9.92 1.03 10.80
C LEU A 86 -9.56 0.61 12.22
N VAL A 87 -10.36 -0.28 12.82
CA VAL A 87 -10.17 -0.79 14.18
C VAL A 87 -10.20 -2.32 14.21
N LYS A 88 -9.31 -2.93 14.99
CA LYS A 88 -9.27 -4.36 15.30
C LYS A 88 -8.75 -4.57 16.70
N GLY A 89 -9.49 -5.29 17.55
CA GLY A 89 -9.08 -5.57 18.93
C GLY A 89 -8.75 -4.32 19.76
N GLY A 90 -9.50 -3.23 19.59
CA GLY A 90 -9.27 -1.96 20.28
C GLY A 90 -8.09 -1.12 19.75
N ARG A 91 -7.35 -1.62 18.76
CA ARG A 91 -6.25 -0.89 18.11
C ARG A 91 -6.74 -0.25 16.82
N ARG A 92 -6.43 1.03 16.63
CA ARG A 92 -6.69 1.76 15.37
C ARG A 92 -5.53 1.64 14.40
N LEU A 93 -5.86 1.62 13.11
CA LEU A 93 -4.95 1.76 11.98
C LEU A 93 -5.39 2.97 11.16
N VAL A 94 -4.48 3.93 10.99
CA VAL A 94 -4.67 5.14 10.19
C VAL A 94 -3.86 4.99 8.91
N VAL A 95 -4.50 5.11 7.75
CA VAL A 95 -3.87 4.94 6.45
C VAL A 95 -3.99 6.22 5.63
N GLU A 96 -2.86 6.66 5.05
CA GLU A 96 -2.80 7.70 4.03
C GLU A 96 -2.45 7.04 2.68
N VAL A 97 -3.25 7.30 1.67
CA VAL A 97 -3.27 6.62 0.38
C VAL A 97 -2.81 7.58 -0.71
N LYS A 98 -1.99 7.12 -1.66
CA LYS A 98 -1.71 7.85 -2.91
C LYS A 98 -1.74 6.91 -4.10
N GLY A 99 -2.23 7.41 -5.24
CA GLY A 99 -2.22 6.71 -6.52
C GLY A 99 -1.08 7.14 -7.46
N LEU A 100 -1.12 6.66 -8.71
CA LEU A 100 -0.24 7.17 -9.76
C LEU A 100 -0.76 8.48 -10.38
N PRO A 101 0.13 9.43 -10.72
CA PRO A 101 -0.27 10.64 -11.39
C PRO A 101 -0.71 10.35 -12.83
N GLY A 102 -1.95 10.70 -13.15
CA GLY A 102 -2.44 10.65 -14.54
C GLY A 102 -1.60 11.54 -15.47
N LYS A 103 -1.25 11.03 -16.64
CA LYS A 103 -0.36 11.69 -17.64
C LYS A 103 -1.03 12.87 -18.35
N ARG A 104 -2.36 12.91 -18.36
CA ARG A 104 -3.18 13.92 -19.04
C ARG A 104 -4.15 14.62 -18.09
N TYR A 105 -4.60 15.81 -18.43
CA TYR A 105 -5.68 16.48 -17.71
C TYR A 105 -6.99 15.73 -17.96
N VAL A 106 -7.69 15.39 -16.88
CA VAL A 106 -8.97 14.66 -16.94
C VAL A 106 -10.19 15.59 -17.00
N ARG A 107 -10.01 16.87 -16.63
CA ARG A 107 -11.08 17.89 -16.55
C ARG A 107 -10.56 19.29 -16.90
N GLY A 108 -11.49 20.21 -17.15
CA GLY A 108 -11.23 21.62 -17.43
C GLY A 108 -10.77 21.91 -18.87
N PRO A 109 -10.40 23.17 -19.18
CA PRO A 109 -10.09 23.62 -20.55
C PRO A 109 -8.93 22.89 -21.24
N LYS A 110 -8.06 22.23 -20.45
CA LYS A 110 -6.92 21.46 -20.94
C LYS A 110 -7.19 19.96 -21.04
N LYS A 111 -8.44 19.49 -20.87
CA LYS A 111 -8.80 18.06 -20.88
C LYS A 111 -8.17 17.36 -22.09
N GLY A 112 -7.57 16.19 -21.85
CA GLY A 112 -6.87 15.40 -22.86
C GLY A 112 -5.43 15.87 -23.14
N GLN A 113 -5.03 17.09 -22.78
CA GLN A 113 -3.65 17.55 -22.96
C GLN A 113 -2.70 16.85 -21.97
N LYS A 114 -1.45 16.63 -22.39
CA LYS A 114 -0.40 16.07 -21.54
C LYS A 114 -0.05 17.06 -20.42
N LYS A 115 0.10 16.55 -19.20
CA LYS A 115 0.60 17.38 -18.09
C LYS A 115 2.09 17.68 -18.29
N PRO A 116 2.55 18.92 -18.03
CA PRO A 116 3.96 19.28 -18.22
C PRO A 116 4.87 18.59 -17.19
N THR A 117 4.39 18.41 -15.95
CA THR A 117 5.17 17.81 -14.87
C THR A 117 5.36 16.31 -15.05
N LYS A 118 6.61 15.85 -15.02
CA LYS A 118 6.94 14.42 -15.12
C LYS A 118 6.33 13.63 -13.95
N PRO A 119 5.73 12.45 -14.20
CA PRO A 119 5.15 11.58 -13.17
C PRO A 119 6.04 11.33 -11.94
N PRO A 120 7.35 11.03 -12.06
CA PRO A 120 8.18 10.75 -10.89
C PRO A 120 8.33 11.94 -9.93
N LEU A 121 8.36 13.17 -10.47
CA LEU A 121 8.44 14.37 -9.64
C LEU A 121 7.16 14.56 -8.82
N GLN A 122 5.98 14.32 -9.43
CA GLN A 122 4.71 14.35 -8.71
C GLN A 122 4.67 13.30 -7.60
N MET A 123 5.12 12.07 -7.89
CA MET A 123 5.16 10.99 -6.89
C MET A 123 6.06 11.32 -5.69
N ARG A 124 7.21 11.96 -5.92
CA ARG A 124 8.10 12.41 -4.83
C ARG A 124 7.41 13.44 -3.93
N HIS A 125 6.75 14.43 -4.52
CA HIS A 125 5.98 15.41 -3.74
C HIS A 125 4.83 14.75 -2.96
N TRP A 126 4.11 13.83 -3.60
CA TRP A 126 3.00 13.11 -2.98
C TRP A 126 3.45 12.22 -1.83
N PHE A 127 4.59 11.52 -1.98
CA PHE A 127 5.20 10.73 -0.92
C PHE A 127 5.52 11.58 0.30
N SER A 128 6.25 12.68 0.13
CA SER A 128 6.64 13.57 1.23
C SER A 128 5.41 14.18 1.91
N SER A 129 4.42 14.62 1.13
CA SER A 129 3.18 15.17 1.66
C SER A 129 2.38 14.15 2.46
N ALA A 130 2.26 12.92 1.96
CA ALA A 130 1.53 11.84 2.63
C ALA A 130 2.22 11.45 3.95
N LEU A 131 3.55 11.30 3.95
CA LEU A 131 4.31 10.98 5.15
C LEU A 131 4.15 12.08 6.22
N VAL A 132 4.33 13.35 5.86
CA VAL A 132 4.15 14.45 6.82
C VAL A 132 2.71 14.54 7.33
N SER A 133 1.71 14.35 6.45
CA SER A 133 0.30 14.30 6.86
C SER A 133 0.06 13.19 7.89
N LEU A 134 0.53 11.98 7.58
CA LEU A 134 0.38 10.80 8.43
C LEU A 134 1.02 11.01 9.81
N LEU A 135 2.25 11.53 9.87
CA LEU A 135 2.94 11.76 11.14
C LEU A 135 2.21 12.77 12.03
N ARG A 136 1.55 13.78 11.44
CA ARG A 136 0.72 14.73 12.21
C ARG A 136 -0.49 14.05 12.84
N ARG A 137 -0.99 12.94 12.27
CA ARG A 137 -2.12 12.17 12.81
C ARG A 137 -1.81 11.49 14.14
N ARG A 138 -0.54 11.30 14.51
CA ARG A 138 -0.18 10.69 15.81
C ARG A 138 -0.77 11.48 17.00
N LYS A 139 -0.95 12.80 16.86
CA LYS A 139 -1.60 13.64 17.86
C LYS A 139 -3.10 13.32 17.99
N ASP A 140 -3.77 13.14 16.86
CA ASP A 140 -5.23 12.94 16.80
C ASP A 140 -5.62 11.48 17.09
N TYR A 141 -4.71 10.53 16.82
CA TYR A 141 -4.88 9.10 17.00
C TYR A 141 -3.72 8.51 17.82
N PRO A 142 -3.65 8.82 19.14
CA PRO A 142 -2.60 8.30 20.00
C PRO A 142 -2.64 6.77 20.07
N GLY A 143 -1.49 6.12 19.95
CA GLY A 143 -1.36 4.65 19.99
C GLY A 143 -1.84 3.92 18.72
N ALA A 144 -2.33 4.63 17.71
CA ALA A 144 -2.70 4.03 16.44
C ALA A 144 -1.47 3.55 15.64
N LEU A 145 -1.66 2.47 14.89
CA LEU A 145 -0.77 2.09 13.80
C LEU A 145 -0.90 3.13 12.68
N LEU A 146 0.24 3.52 12.11
CA LEU A 146 0.28 4.48 11.00
C LEU A 146 0.78 3.77 9.75
N ALA A 147 0.07 3.91 8.63
CA ALA A 147 0.49 3.31 7.37
C ALA A 147 0.34 4.25 6.18
N LEU A 148 1.23 4.08 5.22
CA LEU A 148 1.10 4.61 3.87
C LEU A 148 0.61 3.49 2.95
N ALA A 149 -0.17 3.84 1.94
CA ALA A 149 -0.58 2.91 0.90
C ALA A 149 -0.27 3.48 -0.49
N PHE A 150 0.48 2.72 -1.27
CA PHE A 150 0.95 3.13 -2.60
C PHE A 150 0.72 2.05 -3.64
N PRO A 151 0.64 2.41 -4.93
CA PRO A 151 0.78 1.45 -6.01
C PRO A 151 2.21 0.86 -6.03
N TYR A 152 2.36 -0.38 -6.49
CA TYR A 152 3.64 -1.06 -6.64
C TYR A 152 4.46 -0.48 -7.81
N ALA A 153 4.94 0.75 -7.65
CA ALA A 153 5.67 1.51 -8.65
C ALA A 153 7.10 1.80 -8.22
N SER A 154 8.06 1.73 -9.14
CA SER A 154 9.50 1.89 -8.86
C SER A 154 9.81 3.16 -8.08
N THR A 155 9.28 4.32 -8.48
CA THR A 155 9.54 5.59 -7.78
C THR A 155 9.13 5.55 -6.30
N TYR A 156 7.97 4.99 -5.95
CA TYR A 156 7.56 4.88 -4.54
C TYR A 156 8.41 3.86 -3.79
N ARG A 157 8.75 2.74 -4.44
CA ARG A 157 9.61 1.71 -3.86
C ARG A 157 11.01 2.23 -3.56
N ASP A 158 11.59 3.01 -4.47
CA ASP A 158 12.89 3.65 -4.26
C ASP A 158 12.83 4.64 -3.09
N LEU A 159 11.78 5.48 -3.02
CA LEU A 159 11.58 6.41 -1.91
C LEU A 159 11.43 5.69 -0.56
N VAL A 160 10.64 4.62 -0.51
CA VAL A 160 10.47 3.81 0.72
C VAL A 160 11.77 3.09 1.08
N LYS A 161 12.53 2.61 0.10
CA LYS A 161 13.85 2.00 0.34
C LYS A 161 14.83 3.02 0.91
N ASP A 162 14.92 4.20 0.31
CA ASP A 162 15.85 5.26 0.72
C ASP A 162 15.51 5.82 2.10
N THR A 163 14.23 5.84 2.46
CA THR A 163 13.74 6.36 3.75
C THR A 163 13.37 5.27 4.76
N GLY A 164 13.61 3.99 4.45
CA GLY A 164 13.15 2.84 5.24
C GLY A 164 13.60 2.90 6.69
N TRP A 165 14.85 3.31 6.93
CA TRP A 165 15.40 3.47 8.28
C TRP A 165 14.57 4.42 9.17
N ALA A 166 13.97 5.46 8.57
CA ALA A 166 13.15 6.44 9.28
C ALA A 166 11.74 5.90 9.48
N LEU A 167 11.16 5.25 8.46
CA LEU A 167 9.85 4.62 8.56
C LEU A 167 9.82 3.55 9.65
N ASP A 168 10.88 2.73 9.74
CA ASP A 168 11.03 1.71 10.79
C ASP A 168 11.06 2.35 12.19
N ARG A 169 11.84 3.42 12.38
CA ARG A 169 11.92 4.14 13.67
C ARG A 169 10.63 4.85 14.05
N LEU A 170 9.85 5.28 13.06
CA LEU A 170 8.56 5.95 13.25
C LEU A 170 7.41 4.94 13.31
N GLU A 171 7.69 3.65 13.20
CA GLU A 171 6.71 2.56 13.17
C GLU A 171 5.65 2.74 12.07
N VAL A 172 6.05 3.27 10.91
CA VAL A 172 5.17 3.50 9.77
C VAL A 172 5.20 2.30 8.83
N GLY A 173 4.05 1.64 8.70
CA GLY A 173 3.87 0.55 7.74
C GLY A 173 3.67 1.06 6.31
N VAL A 174 3.98 0.22 5.32
CA VAL A 174 3.67 0.51 3.91
C VAL A 174 2.91 -0.66 3.28
N PHE A 175 1.70 -0.39 2.80
CA PHE A 175 0.94 -1.28 1.94
C PHE A 175 1.28 -1.01 0.47
N TRP A 176 1.41 -2.08 -0.30
CA TRP A 176 1.58 -1.99 -1.74
C TRP A 176 0.41 -2.60 -2.48
N VAL A 177 -0.13 -1.88 -3.46
CA VAL A 177 -1.20 -2.36 -4.33
C VAL A 177 -0.67 -2.60 -5.74
N HIS A 178 -0.78 -3.84 -6.20
CA HIS A 178 -0.35 -4.27 -7.53
C HIS A 178 -1.41 -3.94 -8.58
N GLY A 179 -1.01 -3.95 -9.86
CA GLY A 179 -1.92 -3.66 -10.98
C GLY A 179 -3.08 -4.65 -11.11
N ASP A 180 -2.91 -5.87 -10.59
CA ASP A 180 -3.92 -6.93 -10.52
C ASP A 180 -4.84 -6.82 -9.28
N GLY A 181 -4.63 -5.82 -8.43
CA GLY A 181 -5.38 -5.63 -7.18
C GLY A 181 -4.80 -6.35 -5.97
N ARG A 182 -3.75 -7.16 -6.11
CA ARG A 182 -3.08 -7.81 -4.97
C ARG A 182 -2.50 -6.77 -4.01
N VAL A 183 -2.68 -6.99 -2.71
CA VAL A 183 -2.13 -6.14 -1.65
C VAL A 183 -1.00 -6.86 -0.93
N GLU A 184 0.17 -6.20 -0.82
CA GLU A 184 1.25 -6.61 0.07
C GLU A 184 1.22 -5.76 1.35
N ALA A 185 1.20 -6.42 2.49
CA ALA A 185 1.19 -5.79 3.80
C ALA A 185 2.58 -5.29 4.23
N PRO A 186 2.65 -4.37 5.22
CA PRO A 186 3.89 -3.99 5.87
C PRO A 186 4.60 -5.22 6.44
N LYS A 187 5.93 -5.29 6.28
CA LYS A 187 6.71 -6.40 6.84
C LYS A 187 6.64 -6.41 8.36
N GLY A 188 6.52 -7.59 8.95
CA GLY A 188 6.51 -7.77 10.40
C GLY A 188 5.22 -7.34 11.09
N TRP A 189 4.18 -6.96 10.34
CA TRP A 189 2.86 -6.74 10.91
C TRP A 189 2.02 -8.01 10.78
N GLU A 190 1.46 -8.47 11.88
CA GLU A 190 0.33 -9.39 11.86
C GLU A 190 -0.94 -8.55 11.64
N VAL A 191 -1.44 -8.56 10.41
CA VAL A 191 -2.60 -7.74 9.99
C VAL A 191 -3.86 -8.58 9.91
#